data_AF-A0AAE1Q385-F1
#
_entry.id   AF-A0AAE1Q385-F1
#
_cell.length_a   1.000
_cell.length_b   1.000
_cell.length_c   1.000
_cell.angle_alpha   90.00
_cell.angle_beta   90.00
_cell.angle_gamma   90.00
#
_symmetry.space_group_name_H-M   'P 1'
#
loop_
_entity.id
_entity.type
_entity.pdbx_description
1 polymer ?
#
loop_
_entity_poly.entity_id
_entity_poly.type
_entity_poly.pdbx_seq_one_letter_code
_entity_poly.pdbx_strand_id
1 'polypeptide(L)'
;MSAAAEPTTTRSRRANFSDEEIMAMIQGWQDRRAVLHERFCWNITAERKEQAWEEVTTEVNTVSPVLRVTEEVKKKFTDFKSIVENKISNIKQKHKKRGKGMIKLC
;
A
#
# COMPACT_ATOMS: atom_id res chain seq x y z
N MET A 1 35.16 14.49 35.69
CA MET A 1 33.68 14.46 35.56
C MET A 1 33.32 15.31 34.36
N SER A 2 32.64 14.74 33.37
CA SER A 2 31.66 15.40 32.48
C SER A 2 31.46 14.51 31.25
N ALA A 3 30.45 13.65 31.32
CA ALA A 3 29.86 12.98 30.18
C ALA A 3 28.83 13.95 29.57
N ALA A 4 29.09 14.46 28.37
CA ALA A 4 28.08 15.13 27.57
C ALA A 4 27.35 14.06 26.74
N ALA A 5 26.10 13.81 27.11
CA ALA A 5 25.21 12.93 26.34
C ALA A 5 24.71 13.69 25.11
N GLU A 6 25.09 13.17 23.94
CA GLU A 6 24.62 13.59 22.62
C GLU A 6 23.08 13.57 22.54
N PRO A 7 22.43 14.56 21.90
CA PRO A 7 20.99 14.56 21.72
C PRO A 7 20.57 13.39 20.83
N THR A 8 19.83 12.46 21.41
CA THR A 8 19.16 11.39 20.66
C THR A 8 18.21 12.01 19.65
N THR A 9 18.59 11.98 18.36
CA THR A 9 17.69 12.23 17.23
C THR A 9 16.55 11.23 17.32
N THR A 10 15.46 11.65 17.95
CA THR A 10 14.17 10.99 17.81
C THR A 10 13.83 11.07 16.34
N ARG A 11 13.97 9.93 15.65
CA ARG A 11 13.64 9.75 14.24
C ARG A 11 12.17 10.10 14.08
N SER A 12 11.89 11.38 13.81
CA SER A 12 10.53 11.89 13.66
C SER A 12 9.86 11.05 12.59
N ARG A 13 8.91 10.22 13.02
CA ARG A 13 8.17 9.36 12.11
C ARG A 13 7.43 10.30 11.17
N ARG A 14 7.79 10.28 9.88
CA ARG A 14 7.06 11.03 8.84
C ARG A 14 5.56 10.79 9.02
N ALA A 15 4.77 11.84 8.80
CA ALA A 15 3.32 11.78 8.97
C ALA A 15 2.76 10.52 8.28
N ASN A 16 2.00 9.74 9.05
CA ASN A 16 1.33 8.56 8.50
C ASN A 16 0.42 8.99 7.35
N PHE A 17 0.22 8.09 6.39
CA PHE A 17 -0.79 8.31 5.37
C PHE A 17 -2.17 8.36 6.03
N SER A 18 -2.97 9.38 5.72
CA SER A 18 -4.37 9.47 6.13
C SER A 18 -5.20 8.43 5.38
N ASP A 19 -6.38 8.10 5.91
CA ASP A 19 -7.27 7.15 5.26
C ASP A 19 -7.74 7.67 3.88
N GLU A 20 -7.91 8.97 3.72
CA GLU A 20 -8.24 9.62 2.45
C GLU A 20 -7.13 9.44 1.40
N GLU A 21 -5.88 9.62 1.81
CA GLU A 21 -4.72 9.41 0.93
C GLU A 21 -4.58 7.94 0.53
N ILE A 22 -4.86 7.02 1.45
CA ILE A 22 -4.87 5.58 1.17
C ILE A 22 -5.98 5.24 0.18
N MET A 23 -7.18 5.81 0.36
CA MET A 23 -8.30 5.61 -0.58
C MET A 23 -7.96 6.15 -1.97
N ALA A 24 -7.41 7.37 -2.08
CA ALA A 24 -6.98 7.94 -3.35
C ALA A 24 -5.90 7.07 -4.03
N MET A 25 -4.92 6.59 -3.26
CA MET A 25 -3.88 5.68 -3.78
C MET A 25 -4.48 4.37 -4.30
N ILE A 26 -5.45 3.78 -3.59
CA ILE A 26 -6.11 2.54 -4.02
C ILE A 26 -6.94 2.80 -5.28
N GLN A 27 -7.69 3.90 -5.32
CA GLN A 27 -8.54 4.26 -6.44
C GLN A 27 -7.70 4.47 -7.71
N GLY A 28 -6.68 5.32 -7.64
CA GLY A 28 -5.77 5.55 -8.76
C GLY A 28 -5.06 4.26 -9.22
N TRP A 29 -4.69 3.37 -8.28
CA TRP A 29 -4.14 2.07 -8.65
C TRP A 29 -5.17 1.17 -9.35
N GLN A 30 -6.43 1.17 -8.92
CA GLN A 30 -7.50 0.39 -9.54
C GLN A 30 -7.79 0.88 -10.96
N ASP A 31 -7.86 2.19 -11.16
CA ASP A 31 -8.12 2.80 -12.47
C ASP A 31 -7.01 2.44 -13.47
N ARG A 32 -5.76 2.29 -12.99
CA ARG A 32 -4.58 1.93 -13.78
C ARG A 32 -4.19 0.47 -13.63
N ARG A 33 -5.06 -0.37 -13.06
CA ARG A 33 -4.74 -1.77 -12.73
C ARG A 33 -4.30 -2.56 -13.95
N ALA A 34 -4.91 -2.30 -15.12
CA ALA A 34 -4.52 -2.95 -16.37
C ALA A 34 -3.02 -2.74 -16.67
N VAL A 35 -2.47 -1.55 -16.45
CA VAL A 35 -1.06 -1.27 -16.71
C VAL A 35 -0.16 -1.73 -15.57
N LEU A 36 -0.58 -1.51 -14.32
CA LEU A 36 0.24 -1.78 -13.14
C LEU A 36 0.31 -3.27 -12.78
N HIS A 37 -0.78 -4.01 -13.02
CA HIS A 37 -0.89 -5.44 -12.68
C HIS A 37 -0.48 -6.36 -13.83
N GLU A 38 -0.61 -5.95 -15.09
CA GLU A 38 -0.27 -6.83 -16.22
C GLU A 38 1.24 -7.12 -16.30
N ARG A 39 1.55 -8.29 -16.88
CA ARG A 39 2.92 -8.70 -17.18
C ARG A 39 3.49 -7.75 -18.24
N PHE A 40 4.79 -7.45 -18.14
CA PHE A 40 5.49 -6.70 -19.19
C PHE A 40 5.20 -7.34 -20.56
N CYS A 41 4.73 -6.52 -21.48
CA CYS A 41 4.47 -6.88 -22.86
C CYS A 41 5.04 -5.77 -23.74
N TRP A 42 5.07 -5.98 -25.06
CA TRP A 42 5.62 -5.00 -26.00
C TRP A 42 5.04 -3.58 -25.80
N ASN A 43 3.78 -3.47 -25.35
CA ASN A 43 3.08 -2.21 -25.13
C ASN A 43 3.14 -1.69 -23.67
N ILE A 44 3.59 -2.51 -22.72
CA ILE A 44 3.70 -2.17 -21.29
C ILE A 44 5.18 -2.27 -20.93
N THR A 45 5.87 -1.14 -21.08
CA THR A 45 7.28 -0.96 -20.71
C THR A 45 7.41 -0.56 -19.24
N ALA A 46 8.63 -0.62 -18.70
CA ALA A 46 8.94 -0.12 -17.37
C ALA A 46 8.58 1.36 -17.21
N GLU A 47 8.86 2.16 -18.24
CA GLU A 47 8.50 3.58 -18.31
C GLU A 47 6.98 3.80 -18.21
N ARG A 48 6.17 3.00 -18.92
CA ARG A 48 4.70 3.11 -18.84
C ARG A 48 4.16 2.79 -17.46
N LYS A 49 4.80 1.85 -16.75
CA LYS A 49 4.47 1.57 -15.35
C LYS A 49 4.91 2.72 -14.44
N GLU A 50 6.07 3.32 -14.69
CA GLU A 50 6.55 4.49 -13.95
C GLU A 50 5.57 5.66 -14.08
N GLN A 51 5.20 6.00 -15.33
CA GLN A 51 4.27 7.08 -15.62
C GLN A 51 2.90 6.84 -14.95
N ALA A 52 2.39 5.61 -14.99
CA ALA A 52 1.17 5.27 -14.28
C ALA A 52 1.29 5.50 -12.75
N TRP A 53 2.46 5.24 -12.15
CA TRP A 53 2.71 5.54 -10.74
C TRP A 53 2.87 7.03 -10.45
N GLU A 54 3.49 7.80 -11.34
CA GLU A 54 3.60 9.26 -11.21
C GLU A 54 2.22 9.92 -11.23
N GLU A 55 1.32 9.46 -12.09
CA GLU A 55 -0.03 9.98 -12.14
C GLU A 55 -0.83 9.60 -10.87
N VAL A 56 -0.72 8.37 -10.36
CA VAL A 56 -1.28 8.00 -9.03
C VAL A 56 -0.71 8.88 -7.93
N THR A 57 0.59 9.17 -7.99
CA THR A 57 1.27 10.04 -7.01
C THR A 57 0.74 11.47 -7.09
N THR A 58 0.42 11.95 -8.29
CA THR A 58 -0.18 13.27 -8.51
C THR A 58 -1.59 13.35 -7.92
N GLU A 59 -2.41 12.32 -8.10
CA GLU A 59 -3.74 12.22 -7.48
C GLU A 59 -3.63 12.20 -5.95
N VAL A 60 -2.71 11.41 -5.40
CA VAL A 60 -2.45 11.35 -3.95
C VAL A 60 -1.94 12.69 -3.43
N ASN A 61 -1.07 13.38 -4.16
CA ASN A 61 -0.56 14.70 -3.80
C ASN A 61 -1.63 15.79 -3.86
N THR A 62 -2.72 15.60 -4.62
CA THR A 62 -3.85 16.54 -4.66
C THR A 62 -4.66 16.48 -3.37
N VAL A 63 -4.81 15.29 -2.78
CA VAL A 63 -5.52 15.09 -1.50
C VAL A 63 -4.59 15.20 -0.29
N SER A 64 -3.28 15.07 -0.49
CA SER A 64 -2.29 15.13 0.59
C SER A 64 -1.88 16.57 0.87
N PRO A 65 -1.78 16.98 2.15
CA PRO A 65 -1.15 18.24 2.52
C PRO A 65 0.38 18.21 2.32
N VAL A 66 0.97 17.06 1.96
CA VAL A 66 2.42 16.88 1.79
C VAL A 66 2.72 16.26 0.43
N LEU A 67 3.63 16.87 -0.32
CA LEU A 67 4.13 16.30 -1.57
C LEU A 67 4.96 15.04 -1.27
N ARG A 68 4.45 13.88 -1.71
CA ARG A 68 5.15 12.60 -1.61
C ARG A 68 5.79 12.22 -2.94
N VAL A 69 6.91 11.49 -2.86
CA VAL A 69 7.64 10.99 -4.04
C VAL A 69 7.04 9.65 -4.48
N THR A 70 7.07 9.38 -5.78
CA THR A 70 6.55 8.15 -6.40
C THR A 70 7.06 6.88 -5.73
N GLU A 71 8.33 6.83 -5.31
CA GLU A 71 8.92 5.70 -4.60
C GLU A 71 8.27 5.43 -3.23
N GLU A 72 7.89 6.49 -2.51
CA GLU A 72 7.23 6.37 -1.20
C GLU A 72 5.80 5.83 -1.36
N VAL A 73 5.09 6.28 -2.39
CA VAL A 73 3.74 5.81 -2.72
C VAL A 73 3.79 4.33 -3.12
N LYS A 74 4.73 3.93 -3.97
CA LYS A 74 4.96 2.53 -4.35
C LYS A 74 5.24 1.63 -3.15
N LYS A 75 6.13 2.08 -2.25
CA LYS A 75 6.47 1.35 -1.03
C LYS A 75 5.24 1.21 -0.14
N LYS A 76 4.50 2.30 0.08
CA LYS A 76 3.28 2.30 0.89
C LYS A 76 2.23 1.35 0.31
N PHE A 77 2.05 1.35 -0.99
CA PHE A 77 1.13 0.43 -1.66
C PHE A 77 1.53 -1.03 -1.47
N THR A 78 2.82 -1.34 -1.60
CA THR A 78 3.35 -2.69 -1.41
C THR A 78 3.14 -3.19 0.03
N ASP A 79 3.45 -2.34 1.02
CA ASP A 79 3.22 -2.62 2.44
C ASP A 79 1.72 -2.82 2.72
N PHE A 80 0.87 -1.95 2.16
CA PHE A 80 -0.58 -2.04 2.29
C PHE A 80 -1.11 -3.35 1.70
N LYS A 81 -0.68 -3.71 0.48
CA LYS A 81 -1.05 -4.97 -0.18
C LYS A 81 -0.67 -6.18 0.69
N SER A 82 0.55 -6.20 1.22
CA SER A 82 1.02 -7.28 2.11
C SER A 82 0.17 -7.39 3.38
N ILE A 83 -0.16 -6.27 4.02
CA ILE A 83 -1.05 -6.23 5.19
C ILE A 83 -2.44 -6.79 4.85
N VAL A 84 -2.99 -6.40 3.69
CA VAL A 84 -4.31 -6.89 3.23
C VAL A 84 -4.26 -8.38 2.92
N GLU A 85 -3.24 -8.87 2.20
CA GLU A 85 -3.07 -10.30 1.90
C GLU A 85 -2.91 -11.14 3.16
N ASN A 86 -2.17 -10.64 4.16
CA ASN A 86 -2.03 -11.30 5.46
C ASN A 86 -3.37 -11.34 6.22
N LYS A 87 -4.15 -10.24 6.22
CA LYS A 87 -5.49 -10.21 6.80
C LYS A 87 -6.42 -11.22 6.11
N ILE A 88 -6.43 -11.26 4.77
CA ILE A 88 -7.22 -12.22 3.98
C ILE A 88 -6.80 -13.66 4.30
N SER A 89 -5.50 -13.93 4.37
CA SER A 89 -4.97 -15.27 4.68
C SER A 89 -5.39 -15.73 6.07
N ASN A 90 -5.33 -14.83 7.07
CA ASN A 90 -5.81 -15.10 8.43
C ASN A 90 -7.32 -15.34 8.47
N ILE A 91 -8.12 -14.58 7.71
CA ILE A 91 -9.57 -14.79 7.59
C ILE A 91 -9.85 -16.16 6.96
N LYS A 92 -9.17 -16.52 5.87
CA LYS A 92 -9.28 -17.83 5.20
C LYS A 92 -8.91 -18.98 6.15
N GLN A 93 -7.84 -18.84 6.93
CA GLN A 93 -7.45 -19.83 7.93
C GLN A 93 -8.48 -19.98 9.06
N LYS A 94 -9.04 -18.86 9.54
CA LYS A 94 -10.14 -18.87 10.53
C LYS A 94 -11.42 -19.50 9.97
N HIS A 95 -11.77 -19.24 8.71
CA HIS A 95 -12.88 -19.89 8.02
C HIS A 95 -12.65 -21.40 7.84
N LYS A 96 -11.45 -21.82 7.43
CA LYS A 96 -11.07 -23.24 7.30
C LYS A 96 -11.17 -23.99 8.64
N LYS A 97 -10.85 -23.33 9.76
CA LYS A 97 -10.99 -23.88 11.12
C LYS A 97 -12.44 -23.97 11.61
N ARG A 98 -13.37 -23.18 11.05
CA ARG A 98 -14.81 -23.22 11.38
C ARG A 98 -15.62 -24.21 10.52
N GLY A 99 -15.02 -24.79 9.49
CA GLY A 99 -15.66 -25.71 8.54
C GLY A 99 -15.63 -27.21 8.90
N LYS A 100 -15.49 -27.56 10.18
CA LYS A 100 -15.74 -28.93 10.69
C LYS A 100 -16.72 -28.83 11.86
N GLY A 101 -17.98 -28.61 11.54
CA GLY A 101 -19.07 -28.44 12.51
C GLY A 101 -20.41 -28.44 11.80
N MET A 102 -20.82 -29.63 11.36
CA MET A 102 -22.20 -30.14 11.39
C MET A 102 -23.35 -29.14 11.26
N ILE A 103 -24.00 -29.09 10.09
CA ILE A 103 -25.47 -29.02 9.99
C ILE A 103 -25.87 -29.87 8.77
N LYS A 104 -26.33 -31.09 9.04
CA LYS A 104 -27.14 -31.87 8.11
C LYS A 104 -28.57 -31.36 8.34
N LEU A 105 -29.06 -30.50 7.46
CA LEU A 105 -30.47 -30.10 7.47
C LEU A 105 -31.18 -30.93 6.41
N CYS A 106 -32.33 -31.47 6.83
CA CYS A 106 -33.13 -32.55 6.25
C CYS A 106 -33.42 -32.44 4.76
#